data_AF-A0A8D1K6H7-F1
#
_entry.id   AF-A0A8D1K6H7-F1
#
_cell.length_a   1.000
_cell.length_b   1.000
_cell.length_c   1.000
_cell.angle_alpha   90.00
_cell.angle_beta   90.00
_cell.angle_gamma   90.00
#
_symmetry.space_group_name_H-M   'P 1'
#
loop_
_entity.id
_entity.type
_entity.pdbx_description
1 polymer ?
#
loop_
_entity_poly.entity_id
_entity_poly.type
_entity_poly.pdbx_seq_one_letter_code
_entity_poly.pdbx_strand_id
1 'polypeptide(L)'
;MNSNADMNSNVDVLRNKLQNIRRSQEKLKNSFAEIQTELRAVKPRMNNAEQRIGDVEDRIMEITQTGQQTENQMKKHERNIGELWDNIKQAKLHIIGIPEGEEKDKQIENIFEEIIAGNFPNLKDTDFKTQESQRAPNKVNPNRPTPRHMIIKMAKVNDKERILKAAREKQSVNYKGTPIRLAADFSTETLQARREWQEIFKALKGKKYAT
;
A
#
# COMPACT_ATOMS: atom_id res chain seq x y z
N MET A 1 -62.64 -80.74 -22.39
CA MET A 1 -61.42 -81.27 -21.75
C MET A 1 -60.25 -80.25 -21.68
N ASN A 2 -60.47 -78.94 -21.94
CA ASN A 2 -59.39 -77.93 -21.93
C ASN A 2 -59.09 -77.26 -20.57
N SER A 3 -60.02 -77.27 -19.61
CA SER A 3 -59.91 -76.43 -18.40
C SER A 3 -58.83 -76.86 -17.40
N ASN A 4 -58.43 -78.14 -17.38
CA ASN A 4 -57.46 -78.66 -16.40
C ASN A 4 -56.01 -78.46 -16.86
N ALA A 5 -55.78 -78.44 -18.18
CA ALA A 5 -54.48 -78.12 -18.77
C ALA A 5 -54.15 -76.62 -18.64
N ASP A 6 -55.15 -75.74 -18.86
CA ASP A 6 -55.01 -74.28 -18.66
C ASP A 6 -54.75 -73.92 -17.20
N MET A 7 -55.38 -74.61 -16.24
CA MET A 7 -55.11 -74.41 -14.81
C MET A 7 -53.69 -74.82 -14.43
N ASN A 8 -53.20 -75.98 -14.89
CA ASN A 8 -51.82 -76.40 -14.61
C ASN A 8 -50.79 -75.46 -15.25
N SER A 9 -51.03 -74.97 -16.47
CA SER A 9 -50.18 -73.96 -17.12
C SER A 9 -50.09 -72.65 -16.31
N ASN A 10 -51.22 -72.17 -15.80
CA ASN A 10 -51.27 -70.98 -14.94
C ASN A 10 -50.52 -71.17 -13.60
N VAL A 11 -50.61 -72.36 -13.00
CA VAL A 11 -49.88 -72.69 -11.76
C VAL A 11 -48.37 -72.66 -11.99
N ASP A 12 -47.88 -73.19 -13.11
CA ASP A 12 -46.45 -73.16 -13.42
C ASP A 12 -45.94 -71.76 -13.75
N VAL A 13 -46.74 -70.92 -14.43
CA VAL A 13 -46.42 -69.49 -14.65
C VAL A 13 -46.32 -68.74 -13.33
N LEU A 14 -47.26 -68.96 -12.40
CA LEU A 14 -47.23 -68.35 -11.07
C LEU A 14 -46.03 -68.82 -10.25
N ARG A 15 -45.69 -70.11 -10.29
CA ARG A 15 -44.51 -70.68 -9.62
C ARG A 15 -43.22 -70.04 -10.14
N ASN A 16 -43.06 -69.90 -11.45
CA ASN A 16 -41.91 -69.25 -12.06
C ASN A 16 -41.81 -67.76 -11.68
N LYS A 17 -42.93 -67.03 -11.69
CA LYS A 17 -42.99 -65.63 -11.21
C LYS A 17 -42.58 -65.51 -9.75
N LEU A 18 -43.07 -66.40 -8.88
CA LEU A 18 -42.74 -66.42 -7.45
C LEU A 18 -41.25 -66.70 -7.23
N GLN A 19 -40.68 -67.64 -7.99
CA GLN A 19 -39.24 -67.95 -7.93
C GLN A 19 -38.38 -66.78 -8.40
N ASN A 20 -38.80 -66.06 -9.44
CA ASN A 20 -38.13 -64.84 -9.90
C ASN A 20 -38.20 -63.71 -8.86
N ILE A 21 -39.36 -63.50 -8.24
CA ILE A 21 -39.53 -62.54 -7.15
C ILE A 21 -38.59 -62.88 -5.99
N ARG A 22 -38.53 -64.16 -5.59
CA ARG A 22 -37.62 -64.60 -4.52
C ARG A 22 -36.15 -64.32 -4.84
N ARG A 23 -35.72 -64.60 -6.07
CA ARG A 23 -34.35 -64.27 -6.53
C ARG A 23 -34.08 -62.78 -6.50
N SER A 24 -35.05 -61.93 -6.91
CA SER A 24 -34.90 -60.49 -6.82
C SER A 24 -34.86 -59.98 -5.38
N GLN A 25 -35.64 -60.57 -4.47
CA GLN A 25 -35.63 -60.22 -3.05
C GLN A 25 -34.29 -60.54 -2.39
N GLU A 26 -33.68 -61.69 -2.70
CA GLU A 26 -32.33 -62.01 -2.20
C GLU A 26 -31.26 -61.05 -2.73
N LYS A 27 -31.33 -60.68 -4.03
CA LYS A 27 -30.44 -59.66 -4.59
C LYS A 27 -30.59 -58.31 -3.88
N LEU A 28 -31.83 -57.86 -3.65
CA LEU A 28 -32.11 -56.62 -2.91
C LEU A 28 -31.55 -56.69 -1.48
N LYS A 29 -31.76 -57.82 -0.79
CA LYS A 29 -31.26 -58.03 0.57
C LYS A 29 -29.73 -57.95 0.65
N ASN A 30 -29.02 -58.57 -0.30
CA ASN A 30 -27.57 -58.50 -0.37
C ASN A 30 -27.09 -57.05 -0.64
N SER A 31 -27.70 -56.36 -1.61
CA SER A 31 -27.36 -54.95 -1.88
C SER A 31 -27.63 -54.04 -0.68
N PHE A 32 -28.70 -54.29 0.08
CA PHE A 32 -29.00 -53.52 1.30
C PHE A 32 -27.95 -53.75 2.39
N ALA A 33 -27.47 -54.99 2.57
CA ALA A 33 -26.40 -55.29 3.52
C ALA A 33 -25.06 -54.62 3.14
N GLU A 34 -24.74 -54.57 1.85
CA GLU A 34 -23.57 -53.86 1.32
C GLU A 34 -23.66 -52.36 1.62
N ILE A 35 -24.79 -51.73 1.30
CA ILE A 35 -25.06 -50.30 1.60
C ILE A 35 -24.92 -50.01 3.09
N GLN A 36 -25.47 -50.87 3.96
CA GLN A 36 -25.37 -50.69 5.41
C GLN A 36 -23.91 -50.76 5.89
N THR A 37 -23.10 -51.62 5.27
CA THR A 37 -21.68 -51.77 5.63
C THR A 37 -20.89 -50.54 5.20
N GLU A 38 -21.10 -50.05 3.98
CA GLU A 38 -20.47 -48.81 3.49
C GLU A 38 -20.89 -47.59 4.32
N LEU A 39 -22.19 -47.47 4.65
CA LEU A 39 -22.71 -46.37 5.47
C LEU A 39 -22.05 -46.35 6.86
N ARG A 40 -21.84 -47.52 7.47
CA ARG A 40 -21.11 -47.63 8.75
C ARG A 40 -19.65 -47.18 8.63
N ALA A 41 -18.99 -47.44 7.50
CA ALA A 41 -17.63 -47.00 7.24
C ALA A 41 -17.52 -45.49 6.97
N VAL A 42 -18.57 -44.87 6.40
CA VAL A 42 -18.61 -43.41 6.14
C VAL A 42 -18.75 -42.59 7.43
N LYS A 43 -19.54 -43.06 8.40
CA LYS A 43 -19.80 -42.31 9.65
C LYS A 43 -18.55 -41.83 10.41
N PRO A 44 -17.54 -42.68 10.72
CA PRO A 44 -16.34 -42.21 11.41
C PRO A 44 -15.50 -41.25 10.55
N ARG A 45 -15.50 -41.41 9.22
CA ARG A 45 -14.81 -40.50 8.30
C ARG A 45 -15.46 -39.11 8.32
N MET A 46 -16.79 -39.05 8.39
CA MET A 46 -17.54 -37.79 8.50
C MET A 46 -17.24 -37.08 9.82
N ASN A 47 -17.28 -37.80 10.95
CA ASN A 47 -16.94 -37.21 12.25
C ASN A 47 -15.49 -36.68 12.29
N ASN A 48 -14.54 -37.41 11.70
CA ASN A 48 -13.16 -36.94 11.59
C ASN A 48 -13.05 -35.68 10.71
N ALA A 49 -13.77 -35.66 9.57
CA ALA A 49 -13.80 -34.48 8.71
C ALA A 49 -14.40 -33.26 9.43
N GLU A 50 -15.48 -33.44 10.19
CA GLU A 50 -16.11 -32.39 10.99
C GLU A 50 -15.16 -31.82 12.04
N GLN A 51 -14.45 -32.68 12.78
CA GLN A 51 -13.43 -32.23 13.75
C GLN A 51 -12.31 -31.44 13.06
N ARG A 52 -11.78 -31.95 11.94
CA ARG A 52 -10.73 -31.26 11.18
C ARG A 52 -11.19 -29.92 10.61
N ILE A 53 -12.47 -29.78 10.25
CA ILE A 53 -13.06 -28.51 9.82
C ILE A 53 -13.05 -27.53 10.99
N GLY A 54 -13.51 -27.94 12.17
CA GLY A 54 -13.45 -27.11 13.39
C GLY A 54 -12.02 -26.65 13.71
N ASP A 55 -11.05 -27.56 13.71
CA ASP A 55 -9.64 -27.22 13.94
C ASP A 55 -9.10 -26.19 12.93
N VAL A 56 -9.57 -26.26 11.67
CA VAL A 56 -9.17 -25.32 10.62
C VAL A 56 -9.88 -23.97 10.80
N GLU A 57 -11.17 -23.96 11.17
CA GLU A 57 -11.94 -22.75 11.44
C GLU A 57 -11.31 -21.94 12.59
N ASP A 58 -10.93 -22.61 13.67
CA ASP A 58 -10.27 -21.98 14.81
C ASP A 58 -8.93 -21.34 14.39
N ARG A 59 -8.11 -22.09 13.62
CA ARG A 59 -6.84 -21.57 13.08
C ARG A 59 -7.04 -20.38 12.14
N ILE A 60 -8.08 -20.38 11.31
CA ILE A 60 -8.40 -19.26 10.42
C ILE A 60 -8.73 -18.01 11.25
N MET A 61 -9.48 -18.16 12.34
CA MET A 61 -9.82 -17.05 13.22
C MET A 61 -8.56 -16.45 13.88
N GLU A 62 -7.65 -17.30 14.37
CA GLU A 62 -6.35 -16.86 14.91
C GLU A 62 -5.49 -16.13 13.86
N ILE A 63 -5.38 -16.69 12.64
CA ILE A 63 -4.64 -16.08 11.54
C ILE A 63 -5.23 -14.72 11.16
N THR A 64 -6.56 -14.61 11.12
CA THR A 64 -7.24 -13.35 10.78
C THR A 64 -6.97 -12.28 11.84
N GLN A 65 -7.09 -12.64 13.12
CA GLN A 65 -6.84 -11.73 14.24
C GLN A 65 -5.38 -11.27 14.28
N THR A 66 -4.44 -12.19 14.14
CA THR A 66 -2.99 -11.88 14.11
C THR A 66 -2.61 -11.09 12.86
N GLY A 67 -3.21 -11.40 11.70
CA GLY A 67 -3.08 -10.61 10.47
C GLY A 67 -3.52 -9.16 10.67
N GLN A 68 -4.69 -8.93 11.27
CA GLN A 68 -5.18 -7.59 11.53
C GLN A 68 -4.28 -6.82 12.51
N GLN A 69 -3.75 -7.49 13.53
CA GLN A 69 -2.80 -6.89 14.48
C GLN A 69 -1.49 -6.48 13.81
N THR A 70 -0.90 -7.36 12.98
CA THR A 70 0.34 -7.06 12.26
C THR A 70 0.15 -5.91 11.26
N GLU A 71 -0.98 -5.87 10.55
CA GLU A 71 -1.32 -4.76 9.65
C GLU A 71 -1.40 -3.42 10.39
N ASN A 72 -2.06 -3.41 11.56
CA ASN A 72 -2.17 -2.20 12.38
C ASN A 72 -0.80 -1.73 12.89
N GLN A 73 0.10 -2.66 13.23
CA GLN A 73 1.48 -2.32 13.60
C GLN A 73 2.26 -1.77 12.41
N MET A 74 2.14 -2.37 11.22
CA MET A 74 2.78 -1.88 10.00
C MET A 74 2.33 -0.45 9.67
N LYS A 75 1.03 -0.17 9.70
CA LYS A 75 0.49 1.19 9.50
C LYS A 75 1.05 2.20 10.51
N LYS A 76 1.22 1.78 11.78
CA LYS A 76 1.84 2.63 12.81
C LYS A 76 3.32 2.89 12.51
N HIS A 77 4.07 1.86 12.13
CA HIS A 77 5.49 2.00 11.79
C HIS A 77 5.70 2.87 10.54
N GLU A 78 4.86 2.73 9.53
CA GLU A 78 4.90 3.55 8.32
C GLU A 78 4.69 5.04 8.64
N ARG A 79 3.66 5.38 9.44
CA ARG A 79 3.45 6.75 9.90
C ARG A 79 4.64 7.28 10.69
N ASN A 80 5.15 6.50 11.64
CA ASN A 80 6.31 6.88 12.45
C ASN A 80 7.54 7.14 11.56
N ILE A 81 7.77 6.31 10.53
CA ILE A 81 8.86 6.51 9.58
C ILE A 81 8.66 7.82 8.78
N GLY A 82 7.44 8.10 8.33
CA GLY A 82 7.10 9.35 7.66
C GLY A 82 7.40 10.58 8.55
N GLU A 83 6.96 10.56 9.80
CA GLU A 83 7.20 11.63 10.77
C GLU A 83 8.71 11.81 11.06
N LEU A 84 9.45 10.72 11.24
CA LEU A 84 10.90 10.76 11.45
C LEU A 84 11.62 11.34 10.22
N TRP A 85 11.22 10.97 9.01
CA TRP A 85 11.77 11.53 7.79
C TRP A 85 11.48 13.02 7.66
N ASP A 86 10.26 13.44 7.97
CA ASP A 86 9.90 14.86 7.96
C ASP A 86 10.68 15.65 9.02
N ASN A 87 10.92 15.08 10.21
CA ASN A 87 11.77 15.68 11.23
C ASN A 87 13.23 15.83 10.75
N ILE A 88 13.79 14.79 10.13
CA ILE A 88 15.15 14.83 9.56
C ILE A 88 15.27 15.87 8.43
N LYS A 89 14.21 16.02 7.63
CA LYS A 89 14.14 16.95 6.49
C LYS A 89 13.66 18.35 6.89
N GLN A 90 13.18 18.53 8.11
CA GLN A 90 12.52 19.77 8.54
C GLN A 90 13.44 20.97 8.38
N ALA A 91 14.74 20.81 8.60
CA ALA A 91 15.75 21.86 8.44
C ALA A 91 16.39 21.90 7.04
N LYS A 92 16.02 21.01 6.10
CA LYS A 92 16.59 20.96 4.74
C LYS A 92 15.84 21.87 3.77
N LEU A 93 16.59 22.69 3.05
CA LEU A 93 16.15 23.60 2.00
C LEU A 93 16.71 23.11 0.65
N HIS A 94 15.88 23.09 -0.39
CA HIS A 94 16.28 22.77 -1.76
C HIS A 94 16.38 24.06 -2.59
N ILE A 95 17.49 24.21 -3.29
CA ILE A 95 17.72 25.24 -4.30
C ILE A 95 17.76 24.57 -5.67
N ILE A 96 16.86 25.00 -6.56
CA ILE A 96 16.66 24.41 -7.87
C ILE A 96 16.96 25.47 -8.94
N GLY A 97 17.76 25.10 -9.94
CA GLY A 97 18.08 25.96 -11.08
C GLY A 97 19.48 26.56 -11.07
N ILE A 98 20.33 26.21 -10.10
CA ILE A 98 21.73 26.63 -10.09
C ILE A 98 22.52 25.79 -11.12
N PRO A 99 23.27 26.39 -12.07
CA PRO A 99 24.10 25.66 -13.02
C PRO A 99 25.11 24.74 -12.33
N GLU A 100 25.43 23.59 -12.94
CA GLU A 100 26.48 22.69 -12.42
C GLU A 100 27.86 23.36 -12.54
N GLY A 101 28.71 23.21 -11.53
CA GLY A 101 30.10 23.68 -11.57
C GLY A 101 30.34 25.03 -10.90
N GLU A 102 29.29 25.78 -10.58
CA GLU A 102 29.36 26.99 -9.73
C GLU A 102 30.04 26.70 -8.38
N GLU A 103 29.93 25.44 -7.89
CA GLU A 103 30.57 25.02 -6.65
C GLU A 103 32.09 24.90 -6.72
N LYS A 104 32.65 24.81 -7.92
CA LYS A 104 34.11 24.66 -8.08
C LYS A 104 34.83 25.97 -7.75
N ASP A 105 34.18 27.08 -8.05
CA ASP A 105 34.73 28.43 -7.82
C ASP A 105 34.35 28.96 -6.43
N LYS A 106 33.26 28.46 -5.84
CA LYS A 106 32.74 28.89 -4.54
C LYS A 106 32.12 27.72 -3.78
N GLN A 107 32.22 27.68 -2.46
CA GLN A 107 31.46 26.71 -1.67
C GLN A 107 29.94 26.95 -1.81
N ILE A 108 29.14 25.89 -1.63
CA ILE A 108 27.67 25.94 -1.71
C ILE A 108 27.09 26.97 -0.74
N GLU A 109 27.71 27.13 0.43
CA GLU A 109 27.37 28.12 1.44
C GLU A 109 27.49 29.55 0.91
N ASN A 110 28.59 29.87 0.22
CA ASN A 110 28.80 31.19 -0.37
C ASN A 110 27.75 31.50 -1.46
N ILE A 111 27.37 30.49 -2.27
CA ILE A 111 26.29 30.63 -3.27
C ILE A 111 24.96 30.93 -2.58
N PHE A 112 24.69 30.26 -1.47
CA PHE A 112 23.49 30.49 -0.67
C PHE A 112 23.47 31.89 -0.06
N GLU A 113 24.56 32.34 0.56
CA GLU A 113 24.67 33.70 1.10
C GLU A 113 24.48 34.76 0.01
N GLU A 114 25.04 34.55 -1.20
CA GLU A 114 24.84 35.43 -2.36
C GLU A 114 23.37 35.49 -2.77
N ILE A 115 22.66 34.34 -2.78
CA ILE A 115 21.22 34.29 -3.06
C ILE A 115 20.44 35.05 -1.99
N ILE A 116 20.74 34.84 -0.70
CA ILE A 116 20.04 35.51 0.39
C ILE A 116 20.27 37.02 0.34
N ALA A 117 21.52 37.48 0.25
CA ALA A 117 21.86 38.89 0.22
C ALA A 117 21.31 39.61 -1.04
N GLY A 118 21.34 38.93 -2.19
CA GLY A 118 20.82 39.47 -3.46
C GLY A 118 19.30 39.52 -3.50
N ASN A 119 18.60 38.60 -2.82
CA ASN A 119 17.15 38.49 -2.92
C ASN A 119 16.36 39.03 -1.74
N PHE A 120 16.88 38.92 -0.52
CA PHE A 120 16.16 39.16 0.73
C PHE A 120 16.96 40.13 1.60
N PRO A 121 16.96 41.44 1.29
CA PRO A 121 17.76 42.42 2.03
C PRO A 121 17.43 42.46 3.52
N ASN A 122 16.18 42.16 3.89
CA ASN A 122 15.71 42.04 5.28
C ASN A 122 16.31 40.84 6.05
N LEU A 123 16.93 39.90 5.35
CA LEU A 123 17.58 38.73 5.94
C LEU A 123 19.12 38.80 5.86
N LYS A 124 19.67 39.84 5.22
CA LYS A 124 21.11 39.97 4.97
C LYS A 124 21.95 40.04 6.25
N ASP A 125 21.44 40.73 7.28
CA ASP A 125 22.15 40.90 8.55
C ASP A 125 21.90 39.73 9.53
N THR A 126 21.17 38.68 9.10
CA THR A 126 20.95 37.49 9.89
C THR A 126 22.09 36.49 9.65
N ASP A 127 22.86 36.18 10.69
CA ASP A 127 23.88 35.13 10.66
C ASP A 127 23.23 33.74 10.58
N PHE A 128 23.04 33.24 9.36
CA PHE A 128 22.47 31.92 9.11
C PHE A 128 23.52 30.83 9.25
N LYS A 129 23.38 30.00 10.29
CA LYS A 129 24.25 28.84 10.46
C LYS A 129 23.76 27.65 9.64
N THR A 130 24.59 27.20 8.71
CA THR A 130 24.40 25.96 7.95
C THR A 130 25.13 24.81 8.65
N GLN A 131 24.55 23.61 8.61
CA GLN A 131 25.18 22.38 9.12
C GLN A 131 25.82 21.55 8.01
N GLU A 132 25.16 21.50 6.86
CA GLU A 132 25.58 20.65 5.75
C GLU A 132 25.07 21.29 4.45
N SER A 133 25.90 21.24 3.42
CA SER A 133 25.58 21.79 2.11
C SER A 133 26.12 20.86 1.02
N GLN A 134 25.26 20.38 0.13
CA GLN A 134 25.64 19.43 -0.92
C GLN A 134 24.73 19.46 -2.13
N ARG A 135 25.20 18.95 -3.27
CA ARG A 135 24.36 18.65 -4.45
C ARG A 135 23.77 17.25 -4.34
N ALA A 136 22.48 17.11 -4.63
CA ALA A 136 21.80 15.82 -4.62
C ALA A 136 21.20 15.48 -6.00
N PRO A 137 21.41 14.25 -6.53
CA PRO A 137 22.24 13.17 -5.96
C PRO A 137 23.75 13.45 -6.06
N ASN A 138 24.58 12.77 -5.25
CA ASN A 138 26.04 13.03 -5.24
C ASN A 138 26.71 12.75 -6.59
N LYS A 139 26.21 11.79 -7.37
CA LYS A 139 26.72 11.47 -8.71
C LYS A 139 25.99 12.28 -9.78
N VAL A 140 26.75 12.85 -10.71
CA VAL A 140 26.22 13.49 -11.91
C VAL A 140 25.72 12.42 -12.87
N ASN A 141 24.50 12.57 -13.39
CA ASN A 141 23.98 11.74 -14.46
C ASN A 141 24.06 12.53 -15.79
N PRO A 142 24.92 12.14 -16.75
CA PRO A 142 25.08 12.87 -18.01
C PRO A 142 23.81 12.88 -18.88
N ASN A 143 22.87 11.93 -18.66
CA ASN A 143 21.62 11.88 -19.41
C ASN A 143 20.55 12.84 -18.86
N ARG A 144 20.79 13.51 -17.72
CA ARG A 144 19.84 14.44 -17.12
C ARG A 144 20.11 15.86 -17.63
N PRO A 145 19.19 16.49 -18.37
CA PRO A 145 19.42 17.82 -18.93
C PRO A 145 19.32 18.95 -17.89
N THR A 146 18.67 18.70 -16.76
CA THR A 146 18.51 19.68 -15.68
C THR A 146 19.66 19.59 -14.67
N PRO A 147 20.18 20.71 -14.14
CA PRO A 147 21.12 20.70 -13.03
C PRO A 147 20.57 19.96 -11.81
N ARG A 148 21.45 19.35 -11.00
CA ARG A 148 21.06 18.73 -9.73
C ARG A 148 20.58 19.78 -8.74
N HIS A 149 19.82 19.37 -7.74
CA HIS A 149 19.38 20.31 -6.71
C HIS A 149 20.51 20.50 -5.69
N MET A 150 20.62 21.70 -5.13
CA MET A 150 21.46 21.92 -3.95
C MET A 150 20.59 21.75 -2.70
N ILE A 151 21.07 21.00 -1.73
CA ILE A 151 20.44 20.79 -0.44
C ILE A 151 21.29 21.50 0.60
N ILE A 152 20.63 22.37 1.38
CA ILE A 152 21.24 23.07 2.50
C ILE A 152 20.48 22.69 3.75
N LYS A 153 21.18 22.14 4.74
CA LYS A 153 20.64 21.85 6.06
C LYS A 153 20.94 23.03 6.97
N MET A 154 19.89 23.73 7.39
CA MET A 154 19.99 24.83 8.34
C MET A 154 20.22 24.29 9.75
N ALA A 155 20.93 25.03 10.60
CA ALA A 155 21.07 24.68 12.02
C ALA A 155 19.76 24.87 12.80
N LYS A 156 18.90 25.80 12.35
CA LYS A 156 17.60 26.09 12.95
C LYS A 156 16.49 26.00 11.91
N VAL A 157 15.42 25.30 12.25
CA VAL A 157 14.22 25.17 11.39
C VAL A 157 13.56 26.54 11.14
N ASN A 158 13.51 27.40 12.16
CA ASN A 158 12.93 28.73 12.06
C ASN A 158 13.61 29.59 10.97
N ASP A 159 14.93 29.43 10.79
CA ASP A 159 15.67 30.18 9.78
C ASP A 159 15.28 29.73 8.35
N LYS A 160 15.17 28.41 8.13
CA LYS A 160 14.61 27.85 6.89
C LYS A 160 13.22 28.40 6.61
N GLU A 161 12.34 28.43 7.61
CA GLU A 161 10.96 28.89 7.45
C GLU A 161 10.89 30.38 7.09
N ARG A 162 11.71 31.21 7.73
CA ARG A 162 11.83 32.64 7.41
C ARG A 162 12.27 32.85 5.95
N ILE A 163 13.27 32.10 5.49
CA ILE A 163 13.75 32.17 4.10
C ILE A 163 12.67 31.74 3.12
N LEU A 164 12.01 30.60 3.36
CA LEU A 164 10.95 30.11 2.49
C LEU A 164 9.74 31.04 2.46
N LYS A 165 9.43 31.69 3.58
CA LYS A 165 8.37 32.72 3.65
C LYS A 165 8.74 33.93 2.79
N ALA A 166 9.94 34.47 2.95
CA ALA A 166 10.43 35.59 2.14
C ALA A 166 10.46 35.24 0.64
N ALA A 167 10.87 34.01 0.29
CA ALA A 167 10.85 33.54 -1.09
C ALA A 167 9.44 33.49 -1.69
N ARG A 168 8.44 33.07 -0.92
CA ARG A 168 7.03 33.04 -1.35
C ARG A 168 6.46 34.44 -1.51
N GLU A 169 6.78 35.36 -0.60
CA GLU A 169 6.34 36.76 -0.65
C GLU A 169 6.95 37.49 -1.85
N LYS A 170 8.23 37.26 -2.14
CA LYS A 170 8.91 37.86 -3.29
C LYS A 170 8.44 37.28 -4.63
N GLN A 171 8.02 36.02 -4.67
CA GLN A 171 7.59 35.25 -5.86
C GLN A 171 8.67 34.99 -6.92
N SER A 172 9.61 35.92 -7.12
CA SER A 172 10.73 35.81 -8.06
C SER A 172 12.05 35.85 -7.30
N VAL A 173 12.75 34.72 -7.29
CA VAL A 173 14.10 34.58 -6.72
C VAL A 173 15.07 34.34 -7.87
N ASN A 174 16.16 35.09 -7.92
CA ASN A 174 17.15 34.98 -8.99
C ASN A 174 18.56 34.70 -8.47
N TYR A 175 19.39 34.12 -9.32
CA TYR A 175 20.83 33.96 -9.10
C TYR A 175 21.54 34.35 -10.40
N LYS A 176 22.41 35.37 -10.34
CA LYS A 176 23.10 35.92 -11.51
C LYS A 176 22.17 36.17 -12.71
N GLY A 177 20.98 36.73 -12.46
CA GLY A 177 19.96 37.01 -13.47
C GLY A 177 19.11 35.80 -13.91
N THR A 178 19.42 34.58 -13.47
CA THR A 178 18.65 33.37 -13.79
C THR A 178 17.61 33.11 -12.70
N PRO A 179 16.34 32.82 -13.04
CA PRO A 179 15.32 32.48 -12.05
C PRO A 179 15.59 31.12 -11.40
N ILE A 180 15.48 31.07 -10.08
CA ILE A 180 15.68 29.88 -9.26
C ILE A 180 14.46 29.61 -8.37
N ARG A 181 14.38 28.40 -7.81
CA ARG A 181 13.32 28.05 -6.85
C ARG A 181 13.91 27.57 -5.54
N LEU A 182 13.38 28.12 -4.45
CA LEU A 182 13.63 27.65 -3.08
C LEU A 182 12.43 26.82 -2.63
N ALA A 183 12.68 25.58 -2.20
CA ALA A 183 11.64 24.65 -1.78
C ALA A 183 12.02 23.95 -0.47
N ALA A 184 11.01 23.57 0.32
CA ALA A 184 11.23 22.70 1.47
C ALA A 184 11.38 21.24 1.00
N ASP A 185 12.28 20.52 1.66
CA ASP A 185 12.34 19.05 1.57
C ASP A 185 11.24 18.43 2.46
N PHE A 186 10.53 17.44 1.94
CA PHE A 186 9.46 16.70 2.62
C PHE A 186 9.60 15.21 2.34
N SER A 187 9.03 14.37 3.21
CA SER A 187 8.84 12.94 2.98
C SER A 187 7.98 12.68 1.74
N THR A 188 8.06 11.47 1.20
CA THR A 188 7.25 11.03 0.06
C THR A 188 5.77 11.08 0.39
N GLU A 189 5.42 10.69 1.61
CA GLU A 189 4.07 10.65 2.14
C GLU A 189 3.51 12.07 2.26
N THR A 190 4.27 13.00 2.83
CA THR A 190 3.87 14.42 2.94
C THR A 190 3.76 15.09 1.58
N LEU A 191 4.65 14.77 0.63
CA LEU A 191 4.54 15.27 -0.75
C LEU A 191 3.28 14.74 -1.44
N GLN A 192 2.95 13.47 -1.24
CA GLN A 192 1.76 12.84 -1.81
C GLN A 192 0.49 13.47 -1.25
N ALA A 193 0.38 13.57 0.08
CA ALA A 193 -0.75 14.25 0.74
C ALA A 193 -0.92 15.68 0.22
N ARG A 194 0.18 16.44 0.06
CA ARG A 194 0.12 17.80 -0.51
C ARG A 194 -0.45 17.83 -1.93
N ARG A 195 -0.11 16.86 -2.78
CA ARG A 195 -0.64 16.76 -4.16
C ARG A 195 -2.13 16.47 -4.16
N GLU A 196 -2.60 15.58 -3.29
CA GLU A 196 -4.03 15.27 -3.14
C GLU A 196 -4.83 16.52 -2.72
N TRP A 197 -4.25 17.34 -1.84
CA TRP A 197 -4.84 18.63 -1.47
C TRP A 197 -4.79 19.71 -2.56
N GLN A 198 -3.93 19.60 -3.60
CA GLN A 198 -3.76 20.66 -4.60
C GLN A 198 -5.05 20.97 -5.36
N GLU A 199 -5.82 19.95 -5.74
CA GLU A 199 -7.08 20.16 -6.46
C GLU A 199 -8.12 20.85 -5.58
N ILE A 200 -8.19 20.50 -4.30
CA ILE A 200 -9.07 21.16 -3.32
C ILE A 200 -8.66 22.63 -3.15
N PHE A 201 -7.37 22.93 -2.99
CA PHE A 201 -6.88 24.30 -2.89
C PHE A 201 -7.20 25.13 -4.14
N LYS A 202 -7.10 24.52 -5.33
CA LYS A 202 -7.42 25.16 -6.60
C LYS A 202 -8.90 25.54 -6.67
N ALA A 203 -9.79 24.64 -6.26
CA ALA A 203 -11.23 24.90 -6.17
C ALA A 203 -11.56 26.00 -5.17
N LEU A 204 -10.92 26.01 -3.99
CA LEU A 204 -11.14 27.02 -2.95
C LEU A 204 -10.65 28.41 -3.38
N LYS A 205 -9.53 28.51 -4.11
CA LYS A 205 -9.05 29.81 -4.62
C LYS A 205 -9.93 30.42 -5.71
N GLY A 206 -10.62 29.59 -6.49
CA GLY A 206 -11.58 30.06 -7.51
C GLY A 206 -12.86 30.65 -6.90
N LYS A 207 -13.22 30.20 -5.69
CA LYS A 207 -14.30 30.78 -4.90
C LYS A 207 -13.74 31.93 -4.06
N LYS A 208 -13.56 33.10 -4.66
CA LYS A 208 -13.45 34.33 -3.87
C LYS A 208 -14.73 34.41 -3.04
N TYR A 209 -14.66 34.14 -1.75
CA TYR A 209 -15.73 34.50 -0.83
C TYR A 209 -15.87 36.02 -0.96
N ALA A 210 -16.93 36.44 -1.66
CA ALA A 210 -17.30 37.84 -1.72
C ALA A 210 -17.66 38.24 -0.29
N THR A 211 -16.79 39.04 0.31
CA THR A 211 -17.09 39.81 1.51
C THR A 211 -17.22 41.26 1.11
#